data_AF-A0A315X9P5-F1
#
_entry.id   AF-A0A315X9P5-F1
#
_cell.length_a   1.000
_cell.length_b   1.000
_cell.length_c   1.000
_cell.angle_alpha   90.00
_cell.angle_beta   90.00
_cell.angle_gamma   90.00
#
_symmetry.space_group_name_H-M   'P 1'
#
loop_
_entity.id
_entity.type
_entity.pdbx_description
1 polymer ?
#
loop_
_entity_poly.entity_id
_entity_poly.type
_entity_poly.pdbx_seq_one_letter_code
_entity_poly.pdbx_strand_id
1 'polypeptide(L)'
;MPKLKALEQVAMWRERYPAPCQAACPVHTDVRSYVTLTAQRKFGDAYLAARGPNPLPAICGRVCSAPCEDVCTRREFDRPLPIRRLKRFLSDRYHVPPSLMPAIQSTGCTIGVVGAGPTGLAAAHDLALLGHQVTVYEAAPESGGMAILGVPRFRLAHEAIRADVRDIEALGVVIRNGIRVGRDISIEALQTDHDAVLVAAGAMRPNQLDVPAVDLPGVVQALAFLEEANLGGRPACGKRVAVIGGGYTAMDAARTALRLGAEVTILYRRTRSESEVHDDELEETLHEGVRIEYLVSPVRVVDDGHGRAGGVEFIRNALGEPDSSGRPRPVPVPGSEFVQPCDMVILALGQSPDPQALDPELADILRNVDRATLMTAIPGTFAAGDFVTGPSTIIEAIADGRTAAAAMHRYLAELRSPIHPWPEVPEVWPLAPVAVPPPGTAMHRETADARDELSLVAEVEDPPEVAWAVSDSLRCLYCGLVPYVVFDHCTACQECTLVCPVECIARVALNPDNTTRPIESPNDIVVYEIAGDECIRCGRCFGACPTGAIVVDGFSWQ
;
A
#
# COMPACT_ATOMS: atom_id res chain seq x y z
N MET A 1 -3.76 41.20 16.65
CA MET A 1 -3.33 41.30 15.24
C MET A 1 -2.08 40.46 14.90
N PRO A 2 -1.02 40.35 15.73
CA PRO A 2 0.16 39.50 15.42
C PRO A 2 -0.15 37.99 15.37
N LYS A 3 -0.98 37.50 16.31
CA LYS A 3 -1.46 36.10 16.33
C LYS A 3 -2.20 35.67 15.05
N LEU A 4 -2.94 36.59 14.40
CA LEU A 4 -3.71 36.27 13.19
C LEU A 4 -2.81 36.07 11.97
N LYS A 5 -1.78 36.90 11.79
CA LYS A 5 -0.80 36.73 10.68
C LYS A 5 0.05 35.46 10.85
N ALA A 6 0.41 35.12 12.09
CA ALA A 6 1.09 33.86 12.39
C ALA A 6 0.19 32.65 12.07
N LEU A 7 -1.11 32.72 12.37
CA LEU A 7 -2.09 31.66 12.05
C LEU A 7 -2.36 31.54 10.54
N GLU A 8 -2.39 32.65 9.79
CA GLU A 8 -2.53 32.64 8.33
C GLU A 8 -1.28 32.08 7.62
N GLN A 9 -0.08 32.42 8.09
CA GLN A 9 1.16 31.78 7.62
C GLN A 9 1.14 30.28 7.96
N VAL A 10 0.78 29.92 9.19
CA VAL A 10 0.68 28.53 9.66
C VAL A 10 -0.30 27.68 8.83
N ALA A 11 -1.49 28.19 8.51
CA ALA A 11 -2.45 27.49 7.64
C ALA A 11 -1.88 27.26 6.23
N MET A 12 -1.18 28.26 5.67
CA MET A 12 -0.49 28.17 4.39
C MET A 12 0.69 27.17 4.42
N TRP A 13 1.40 27.01 5.55
CA TRP A 13 2.47 26.01 5.69
C TRP A 13 1.92 24.58 5.87
N ARG A 14 0.77 24.41 6.54
CA ARG A 14 0.09 23.11 6.73
C ARG A 14 -0.39 22.49 5.42
N GLU A 15 -0.93 23.29 4.51
CA GLU A 15 -1.27 22.83 3.15
C GLU A 15 -0.04 22.52 2.29
N ARG A 16 1.12 23.10 2.62
CA ARG A 16 2.31 23.10 1.76
C ARG A 16 3.32 22.00 2.09
N TYR A 17 3.28 21.39 3.27
CA TYR A 17 4.25 20.37 3.72
C TYR A 17 3.60 19.18 4.45
N PRO A 18 2.80 18.33 3.77
CA PRO A 18 2.44 17.03 4.32
C PRO A 18 3.72 16.24 4.65
N ALA A 19 3.71 15.49 5.76
CA ALA A 19 4.84 14.62 6.07
C ALA A 19 5.12 13.68 4.89
N PRO A 20 6.39 13.44 4.50
CA PRO A 20 6.70 12.66 3.30
C PRO A 20 5.95 11.33 3.25
N CYS A 21 5.89 10.63 4.39
CA CYS A 21 5.19 9.36 4.54
C CYS A 21 3.67 9.44 4.26
N GLN A 22 3.01 10.53 4.64
CA GLN A 22 1.58 10.77 4.35
C GLN A 22 1.39 11.19 2.89
N ALA A 23 2.28 12.01 2.36
CA ALA A 23 2.25 12.45 0.97
C ALA A 23 2.42 11.30 -0.02
N ALA A 24 3.32 10.36 0.27
CA ALA A 24 3.59 9.20 -0.57
C ALA A 24 2.54 8.08 -0.45
N CYS A 25 1.73 8.07 0.61
CA CYS A 25 0.67 7.10 0.76
C CYS A 25 -0.47 7.45 -0.22
N PRO A 26 -0.89 6.55 -1.15
CA PRO A 26 -1.95 6.85 -2.12
C PRO A 26 -3.30 7.25 -1.52
N VAL A 27 -3.58 6.81 -0.28
CA VAL A 27 -4.79 7.19 0.46
C VAL A 27 -4.52 8.25 1.52
N HIS A 28 -3.31 8.81 1.58
CA HIS A 28 -2.91 9.84 2.54
C HIS A 28 -3.13 9.48 4.01
N THR A 29 -2.88 8.21 4.38
CA THR A 29 -2.94 7.77 5.78
C THR A 29 -2.10 8.68 6.67
N ASP A 30 -2.68 9.14 7.78
CA ASP A 30 -2.01 9.98 8.76
C ASP A 30 -1.03 9.16 9.61
N VAL A 31 0.11 8.84 9.00
CA VAL A 31 1.22 8.11 9.63
C VAL A 31 1.67 8.78 10.91
N ARG A 32 1.73 10.11 10.92
CA ARG A 32 2.22 10.83 12.09
C ARG A 32 1.31 10.59 13.28
N SER A 33 -0.01 10.65 13.08
CA SER A 33 -0.98 10.51 14.17
C SER A 33 -0.86 9.18 14.85
N TYR A 34 -0.98 8.09 14.09
CA TYR A 34 -1.00 6.79 14.73
C TYR A 34 0.36 6.37 15.28
N VAL A 35 1.47 6.80 14.67
CA VAL A 35 2.81 6.57 15.24
C VAL A 35 2.95 7.34 16.56
N THR A 36 2.55 8.61 16.59
CA THR A 36 2.59 9.43 17.81
C THR A 36 1.73 8.82 18.90
N LEU A 37 0.47 8.49 18.59
CA LEU A 37 -0.48 7.89 19.52
C LEU A 37 0.00 6.51 20.03
N THR A 38 0.66 5.73 19.18
CA THR A 38 1.32 4.48 19.59
C THR A 38 2.44 4.73 20.59
N ALA A 39 3.29 5.73 20.37
CA ALA A 39 4.32 6.12 21.33
C ALA A 39 3.73 6.56 22.69
N GLN A 40 2.53 7.17 22.71
CA GLN A 40 1.82 7.55 23.95
C GLN A 40 0.99 6.40 24.56
N ARG A 41 1.03 5.21 23.97
CA ARG A 41 0.19 4.05 24.38
C ARG A 41 -1.31 4.28 24.23
N LYS A 42 -1.73 5.23 23.39
CA LYS A 42 -3.13 5.50 23.01
C LYS A 42 -3.51 4.66 21.79
N PHE A 43 -3.43 3.35 21.92
CA PHE A 43 -3.49 2.45 20.78
C PHE A 43 -4.86 2.42 20.07
N GLY A 44 -5.97 2.62 20.80
CA GLY A 44 -7.30 2.73 20.18
C GLY A 44 -7.40 3.95 19.26
N ASP A 45 -6.98 5.12 19.74
CA ASP A 45 -6.92 6.34 18.93
C ASP A 45 -5.94 6.20 17.77
N ALA A 46 -4.78 5.55 18.02
CA ALA A 46 -3.80 5.27 16.98
C ALA A 46 -4.40 4.40 15.86
N TYR A 47 -5.15 3.35 16.22
CA TYR A 47 -5.83 2.51 15.25
C TYR A 47 -6.83 3.30 14.41
N LEU A 48 -7.64 4.16 15.04
CA LEU A 48 -8.59 5.02 14.32
C LEU A 48 -7.89 5.96 13.35
N ALA A 49 -6.75 6.56 13.75
CA ALA A 49 -5.94 7.38 12.87
C ALA A 49 -5.32 6.60 11.69
N ALA A 50 -4.87 5.36 11.93
CA ALA A 50 -4.32 4.49 10.90
C ALA A 50 -5.39 4.02 9.89
N ARG A 51 -6.62 3.83 10.36
CA ARG A 51 -7.78 3.45 9.54
C ARG A 51 -8.42 4.64 8.83
N GLY A 52 -8.36 5.86 9.37
CA GLY A 52 -9.17 7.01 8.92
C GLY A 52 -9.44 7.06 7.41
N PRO A 53 -8.40 7.16 6.56
CA PRO A 53 -8.57 7.13 5.11
C PRO A 53 -8.27 5.77 4.45
N ASN A 54 -7.94 4.74 5.23
CA ASN A 54 -7.63 3.39 4.78
C ASN A 54 -8.61 2.37 5.41
N PRO A 55 -9.65 1.92 4.67
CA PRO A 55 -10.62 0.96 5.19
C PRO A 55 -10.06 -0.46 5.38
N LEU A 56 -8.87 -0.76 4.83
CA LEU A 56 -8.25 -2.09 4.88
C LEU A 56 -6.93 -2.10 5.67
N PRO A 57 -6.89 -1.61 6.93
CA PRO A 57 -5.65 -1.49 7.68
C PRO A 57 -5.06 -2.85 8.10
N ALA A 58 -5.85 -3.90 8.26
CA ALA A 58 -5.34 -5.23 8.62
C ALA A 58 -4.61 -5.89 7.44
N ILE A 59 -5.16 -5.77 6.23
CA ILE A 59 -4.50 -6.19 4.98
C ILE A 59 -3.24 -5.35 4.75
N CYS A 60 -3.36 -4.02 4.77
CA CYS A 60 -2.23 -3.13 4.53
C CYS A 60 -1.16 -3.17 5.63
N GLY A 61 -1.47 -3.68 6.83
CA GLY A 61 -0.48 -3.89 7.89
C GLY A 61 0.49 -5.03 7.58
N ARG A 62 0.14 -5.92 6.65
CA ARG A 62 0.92 -7.11 6.32
C ARG A 62 1.61 -7.00 4.97
N VAL A 63 0.85 -6.63 3.93
CA VAL A 63 1.31 -6.79 2.54
C VAL A 63 1.25 -5.50 1.72
N CYS A 64 1.11 -4.34 2.37
CA CYS A 64 1.26 -3.08 1.67
C CYS A 64 2.68 -2.93 1.13
N SER A 65 2.81 -2.31 -0.05
CA SER A 65 4.09 -1.86 -0.62
C SER A 65 4.79 -0.81 0.23
N ALA A 66 4.07 -0.20 1.19
CA ALA A 66 4.62 0.75 2.16
C ALA A 66 5.45 1.90 1.53
N PRO A 67 4.95 2.62 0.51
CA PRO A 67 5.67 3.75 -0.10
C PRO A 67 6.00 4.86 0.92
N CYS A 68 5.26 4.88 2.03
CA CYS A 68 5.51 5.74 3.18
C CYS A 68 6.83 5.46 3.91
N GLU A 69 7.34 4.23 3.86
CA GLU A 69 8.64 3.83 4.42
C GLU A 69 9.78 4.23 3.49
N ASP A 70 9.59 4.10 2.16
CA ASP A 70 10.59 4.47 1.15
C ASP A 70 11.01 5.94 1.23
N VAL A 71 10.04 6.82 1.52
CA VAL A 71 10.26 8.26 1.66
C VAL A 71 10.48 8.72 3.11
N CYS A 72 10.61 7.79 4.05
CA CYS A 72 10.77 8.13 5.46
C CYS A 72 12.14 8.82 5.69
N THR A 73 12.14 10.09 6.10
CA THR A 73 13.37 10.87 6.38
C THR A 73 14.32 10.17 7.37
N ARG A 74 13.79 9.31 8.26
CA ARG A 74 14.61 8.57 9.23
C ARG A 74 15.65 7.65 8.57
N ARG A 75 15.43 7.25 7.31
CA ARG A 75 16.37 6.44 6.52
C ARG A 75 17.77 7.06 6.36
N GLU A 76 17.89 8.38 6.47
CA GLU A 76 19.18 9.08 6.38
C GLU A 76 20.02 8.94 7.65
N PHE A 77 19.42 8.50 8.76
CA PHE A 77 20.08 8.35 10.06
C PHE A 77 20.30 6.89 10.44
N ASP A 78 19.29 6.03 10.26
CA ASP A 78 19.42 4.59 10.49
C ASP A 78 18.61 3.76 9.48
N ARG A 79 17.35 3.45 9.79
CA ARG A 79 16.41 2.72 8.94
C ARG A 79 15.04 3.40 8.99
N PRO A 80 14.18 3.27 7.97
CA PRO A 80 12.84 3.83 8.03
C PRO A 80 12.06 3.36 9.28
N LEU A 81 11.01 4.10 9.63
CA LEU A 81 10.06 3.60 10.62
C LEU A 81 9.33 2.38 10.04
N PRO A 82 9.04 1.34 10.84
CA PRO A 82 8.28 0.17 10.40
C PRO A 82 6.77 0.48 10.38
N ILE A 83 6.38 1.46 9.58
CA ILE A 83 5.04 2.07 9.47
C ILE A 83 3.97 1.00 9.18
N ARG A 84 4.23 0.09 8.25
CA ARG A 84 3.41 -1.07 7.89
C ARG A 84 3.20 -1.98 9.09
N ARG A 85 4.29 -2.36 9.76
CA ARG A 85 4.24 -3.29 10.91
C ARG A 85 3.62 -2.65 12.16
N LEU A 86 3.77 -1.35 12.36
CA LEU A 86 3.02 -0.57 13.37
C LEU A 86 1.52 -0.57 13.06
N LYS A 87 1.13 -0.48 11.78
CA LYS A 87 -0.27 -0.63 11.38
C LYS A 87 -0.82 -2.02 11.72
N ARG A 88 -0.05 -3.09 11.45
CA ARG A 88 -0.39 -4.46 11.89
C ARG A 88 -0.54 -4.56 13.40
N PHE A 89 0.40 -4.01 14.17
CA PHE A 89 0.33 -4.00 15.63
C PHE A 89 -1.01 -3.47 16.15
N LEU A 90 -1.50 -2.38 15.53
CA LEU A 90 -2.76 -1.73 15.85
C LEU A 90 -3.97 -2.55 15.38
N SER A 91 -3.99 -2.98 14.12
CA SER A 91 -5.13 -3.69 13.52
C SER A 91 -5.33 -5.11 14.07
N ASP A 92 -4.27 -5.74 14.59
CA ASP A 92 -4.38 -7.04 15.27
C ASP A 92 -5.08 -6.94 16.64
N ARG A 93 -5.19 -5.73 17.22
CA ARG A 93 -5.65 -5.52 18.61
C ARG A 93 -6.92 -4.69 18.72
N TYR A 94 -7.18 -3.84 17.74
CA TYR A 94 -8.25 -2.85 17.80
C TYR A 94 -9.17 -2.98 16.59
N HIS A 95 -10.44 -2.69 16.84
CA HIS A 95 -11.51 -2.65 15.85
C HIS A 95 -12.29 -1.35 16.05
N VAL A 96 -13.07 -0.93 15.06
CA VAL A 96 -13.92 0.27 15.23
C VAL A 96 -15.01 -0.07 16.24
N PRO A 97 -15.08 0.63 17.38
CA PRO A 97 -16.15 0.38 18.33
C PRO A 97 -17.48 0.86 17.73
N PRO A 98 -18.60 0.14 17.92
CA PRO A 98 -19.91 0.54 17.41
C PRO A 98 -20.33 1.96 17.82
N SER A 99 -19.87 2.43 18.98
CA SER A 99 -20.13 3.79 19.48
C SER A 99 -19.47 4.91 18.68
N LEU A 100 -18.48 4.60 17.84
CA LEU A 100 -17.80 5.57 16.97
C LEU A 100 -18.26 5.45 15.50
N MET A 101 -19.20 4.56 15.20
CA MET A 101 -19.79 4.52 13.87
C MET A 101 -20.61 5.79 13.65
N PRO A 102 -20.42 6.50 12.53
CA PRO A 102 -21.16 7.72 12.26
C PRO A 102 -22.65 7.41 12.09
N ALA A 103 -23.51 8.38 12.43
CA ALA A 103 -24.92 8.30 12.08
C ALA A 103 -25.07 8.50 10.56
N ILE A 104 -25.27 7.40 9.83
CA ILE A 104 -25.40 7.42 8.37
C ILE A 104 -26.83 7.81 8.00
N GLN A 105 -26.98 8.94 7.31
CA GLN A 105 -28.27 9.34 6.74
C GLN A 105 -28.41 8.75 5.34
N SER A 106 -29.52 8.08 5.06
CA SER A 106 -29.72 7.49 3.72
C SER A 106 -29.85 8.57 2.64
N THR A 107 -29.27 8.32 1.48
CA THR A 107 -29.50 9.08 0.24
C THR A 107 -30.70 8.54 -0.56
N GLY A 108 -31.18 7.34 -0.23
CA GLY A 108 -32.15 6.61 -1.03
C GLY A 108 -31.61 6.04 -2.35
N CYS A 109 -30.32 6.18 -2.64
CA CYS A 109 -29.71 5.65 -3.86
C CYS A 109 -29.11 4.25 -3.63
N THR A 110 -29.22 3.38 -4.63
CA THR A 110 -28.65 2.02 -4.61
C THR A 110 -27.46 1.89 -5.56
N ILE A 111 -26.43 1.16 -5.13
CA ILE A 111 -25.20 0.96 -5.90
C ILE A 111 -24.81 -0.51 -5.93
N GLY A 112 -24.56 -1.02 -7.14
CA GLY A 112 -23.98 -2.33 -7.38
C GLY A 112 -22.45 -2.25 -7.56
N VAL A 113 -21.68 -3.03 -6.83
CA VAL A 113 -20.22 -3.12 -6.98
C VAL A 113 -19.84 -4.53 -7.43
N VAL A 114 -19.15 -4.65 -8.56
CA VAL A 114 -18.67 -5.93 -9.09
C VAL A 114 -17.23 -6.17 -8.64
N GLY A 115 -17.06 -7.14 -7.74
CA GLY A 115 -15.78 -7.52 -7.13
C GLY A 115 -15.63 -7.00 -5.70
N ALA A 116 -15.29 -7.90 -4.77
CA ALA A 116 -14.95 -7.62 -3.38
C ALA A 116 -13.43 -7.67 -3.13
N GLY A 117 -12.64 -7.19 -4.10
CA GLY A 117 -11.22 -6.88 -3.92
C GLY A 117 -11.00 -5.52 -3.24
N PRO A 118 -9.74 -5.10 -3.03
CA PRO A 118 -9.43 -3.86 -2.33
C PRO A 118 -10.13 -2.61 -2.89
N THR A 119 -10.23 -2.48 -4.22
CA THR A 119 -10.96 -1.39 -4.88
C THR A 119 -12.45 -1.40 -4.56
N GLY A 120 -13.11 -2.54 -4.74
CA GLY A 120 -14.55 -2.66 -4.51
C GLY A 120 -14.93 -2.49 -3.04
N LEU A 121 -14.14 -3.07 -2.12
CA LEU A 121 -14.32 -2.91 -0.68
C LEU A 121 -14.13 -1.47 -0.22
N ALA A 122 -13.08 -0.79 -0.71
CA ALA A 122 -12.84 0.61 -0.38
C ALA A 122 -13.93 1.54 -0.93
N ALA A 123 -14.40 1.29 -2.16
CA ALA A 123 -15.51 2.04 -2.73
C ALA A 123 -16.80 1.81 -1.93
N ALA A 124 -17.11 0.56 -1.60
CA ALA A 124 -18.29 0.21 -0.82
C ALA A 124 -18.30 0.86 0.57
N HIS A 125 -17.15 0.85 1.25
CA HIS A 125 -16.96 1.55 2.52
C HIS A 125 -17.29 3.04 2.40
N ASP A 126 -16.64 3.75 1.47
CA ASP A 126 -16.79 5.19 1.32
C ASP A 126 -18.22 5.57 0.88
N LEU A 127 -18.83 4.80 -0.03
CA LEU A 127 -20.21 5.01 -0.48
C LEU A 127 -21.23 4.77 0.63
N ALA A 128 -21.02 3.76 1.49
CA ALA A 128 -21.89 3.51 2.64
C ALA A 128 -21.81 4.65 3.66
N LEU A 129 -20.61 5.16 3.94
CA LEU A 129 -20.42 6.35 4.79
C LEU A 129 -21.15 7.59 4.25
N LEU A 130 -21.26 7.71 2.94
CA LEU A 130 -22.00 8.77 2.25
C LEU A 130 -23.52 8.55 2.20
N GLY A 131 -24.03 7.44 2.76
CA GLY A 131 -25.46 7.19 2.89
C GLY A 131 -26.10 6.33 1.79
N HIS A 132 -25.31 5.81 0.85
CA HIS A 132 -25.80 4.98 -0.24
C HIS A 132 -26.01 3.53 0.21
N GLN A 133 -27.00 2.85 -0.36
CA GLN A 133 -27.18 1.41 -0.15
C GLN A 133 -26.31 0.63 -1.14
N VAL A 134 -25.29 -0.04 -0.64
CA VAL A 134 -24.30 -0.73 -1.48
C VAL A 134 -24.49 -2.24 -1.42
N THR A 135 -24.56 -2.89 -2.59
CA THR A 135 -24.45 -4.35 -2.73
C THR A 135 -23.20 -4.70 -3.54
N VAL A 136 -22.31 -5.51 -2.96
CA VAL A 136 -21.10 -6.03 -3.61
C VAL A 136 -21.37 -7.45 -4.11
N TYR A 137 -21.02 -7.74 -5.35
CA TYR A 137 -21.16 -9.05 -5.99
C TYR A 137 -19.76 -9.65 -6.20
N GLU A 138 -19.48 -10.78 -5.57
CA GLU A 138 -18.17 -11.42 -5.57
C GLU A 138 -18.26 -12.85 -6.11
N ALA A 139 -17.41 -13.19 -7.08
CA ALA A 139 -17.40 -14.51 -7.70
C ALA A 139 -16.79 -15.59 -6.80
N ALA A 140 -15.79 -15.23 -5.99
CA ALA A 140 -15.14 -16.10 -5.02
C ALA A 140 -16.08 -16.46 -3.86
N PRO A 141 -15.85 -17.61 -3.20
CA PRO A 141 -16.62 -18.00 -2.01
C PRO A 141 -16.35 -17.09 -0.80
N GLU A 142 -15.27 -16.31 -0.81
CA GLU A 142 -14.88 -15.42 0.26
C GLU A 142 -14.35 -14.08 -0.28
N SER A 143 -14.63 -12.99 0.43
CA SER A 143 -14.30 -11.61 0.02
C SER A 143 -12.84 -11.27 0.31
N GLY A 144 -12.26 -10.42 -0.54
CA GLY A 144 -10.84 -10.00 -0.45
C GLY A 144 -10.15 -9.93 -1.82
N GLY A 145 -10.74 -10.51 -2.87
CA GLY A 145 -10.18 -10.52 -4.22
C GLY A 145 -8.76 -11.11 -4.24
N MET A 146 -7.80 -10.44 -4.89
CA MET A 146 -6.42 -10.93 -4.92
C MET A 146 -5.74 -11.03 -3.56
N ALA A 147 -6.21 -10.30 -2.54
CA ALA A 147 -5.72 -10.46 -1.17
C ALA A 147 -6.04 -11.84 -0.59
N ILE A 148 -7.13 -12.48 -1.02
CA ILE A 148 -7.51 -13.82 -0.57
C ILE A 148 -7.16 -14.91 -1.57
N LEU A 149 -7.25 -14.62 -2.87
CA LEU A 149 -7.00 -15.60 -3.92
C LEU A 149 -5.51 -15.76 -4.22
N GLY A 150 -4.74 -14.66 -4.18
CA GLY A 150 -3.34 -14.66 -4.58
C GLY A 150 -2.35 -14.70 -3.42
N VAL A 151 -2.54 -13.82 -2.43
CA VAL A 151 -1.57 -13.65 -1.34
C VAL A 151 -1.62 -14.86 -0.39
N PRO A 152 -0.51 -15.56 -0.14
CA PRO A 152 -0.50 -16.72 0.71
C PRO A 152 -0.90 -16.41 2.16
N ARG A 153 -1.60 -17.35 2.80
CA ARG A 153 -2.05 -17.25 4.20
C ARG A 153 -0.92 -16.99 5.20
N PHE A 154 0.28 -17.51 4.91
CA PHE A 154 1.46 -17.28 5.74
C PHE A 154 2.04 -15.87 5.63
N ARG A 155 1.64 -15.06 4.63
CA ARG A 155 1.95 -13.62 4.53
C ARG A 155 0.77 -12.75 4.96
N LEU A 156 -0.45 -13.19 4.64
CA LEU A 156 -1.68 -12.49 4.96
C LEU A 156 -2.72 -13.47 5.51
N ALA A 157 -2.86 -13.52 6.84
CA ALA A 157 -3.91 -14.31 7.47
C ALA A 157 -5.30 -13.90 6.96
N HIS A 158 -6.13 -14.88 6.60
CA HIS A 158 -7.52 -14.61 6.18
C HIS A 158 -8.32 -13.95 7.30
N GLU A 159 -7.99 -14.22 8.56
CA GLU A 159 -8.59 -13.58 9.72
C GLU A 159 -8.41 -12.05 9.69
N ALA A 160 -7.28 -11.56 9.16
CA ALA A 160 -7.05 -10.13 8.96
C ALA A 160 -7.92 -9.56 7.84
N ILE A 161 -8.04 -10.27 6.72
CA ILE A 161 -8.94 -9.89 5.60
C ILE A 161 -10.39 -9.81 6.11
N ARG A 162 -10.86 -10.85 6.81
CA ARG A 162 -12.20 -10.91 7.40
C ARG A 162 -12.45 -9.81 8.42
N ALA A 163 -11.43 -9.39 9.17
CA ALA A 163 -11.58 -8.28 10.11
C ALA A 163 -11.92 -6.98 9.36
N ASP A 164 -11.16 -6.65 8.30
CA ASP A 164 -11.43 -5.47 7.48
C ASP A 164 -12.79 -5.56 6.78
N VAL A 165 -13.15 -6.73 6.21
CA VAL A 165 -14.45 -6.93 5.55
C VAL A 165 -15.61 -6.77 6.52
N ARG A 166 -15.52 -7.33 7.73
CA ARG A 166 -16.58 -7.22 8.76
C ARG A 166 -16.85 -5.77 9.16
N ASP A 167 -15.80 -4.95 9.24
CA ASP A 167 -15.95 -3.54 9.59
C ASP A 167 -16.66 -2.75 8.47
N ILE A 168 -16.51 -3.18 7.20
CA ILE A 168 -17.25 -2.63 6.07
C ILE A 168 -18.71 -3.10 6.08
N GLU A 169 -18.96 -4.38 6.33
CA GLU A 169 -20.33 -4.92 6.49
C GLU A 169 -21.09 -4.25 7.65
N ALA A 170 -20.39 -3.88 8.72
CA ALA A 170 -20.98 -3.16 9.84
C ALA A 170 -21.58 -1.80 9.44
N LEU A 171 -21.13 -1.19 8.32
CA LEU A 171 -21.71 0.02 7.75
C LEU A 171 -23.03 -0.22 7.00
N GLY A 172 -23.49 -1.48 6.91
CA GLY A 172 -24.70 -1.88 6.18
C GLY A 172 -24.45 -2.27 4.73
N VAL A 173 -23.18 -2.42 4.31
CA VAL A 173 -22.82 -2.97 3.00
C VAL A 173 -23.23 -4.44 2.94
N VAL A 174 -23.93 -4.82 1.86
CA VAL A 174 -24.32 -6.22 1.61
C VAL A 174 -23.34 -6.84 0.64
N ILE A 175 -22.63 -7.90 1.05
CA ILE A 175 -21.74 -8.64 0.16
C ILE A 175 -22.35 -9.99 -0.20
N ARG A 176 -22.40 -10.28 -1.50
CA ARG A 176 -22.94 -11.53 -2.08
C ARG A 176 -21.81 -12.33 -2.73
N ASN A 177 -21.21 -13.22 -1.94
CA ASN A 177 -20.20 -14.16 -2.41
C ASN A 177 -20.80 -15.28 -3.28
N GLY A 178 -19.97 -15.87 -4.13
CA GLY A 178 -20.36 -16.92 -5.07
C GLY A 178 -21.24 -16.45 -6.23
N ILE A 179 -21.34 -15.15 -6.48
CA ILE A 179 -22.09 -14.57 -7.61
C ILE A 179 -21.12 -14.04 -8.65
N ARG A 180 -21.02 -14.72 -9.80
CA ARG A 180 -20.19 -14.29 -10.92
C ARG A 180 -21.00 -13.43 -11.89
N VAL A 181 -20.74 -12.13 -11.87
CA VAL A 181 -21.24 -11.20 -12.89
C VAL A 181 -20.69 -11.60 -14.27
N GLY A 182 -21.56 -11.59 -15.29
CA GLY A 182 -21.32 -12.14 -16.62
C GLY A 182 -21.76 -13.60 -16.81
N ARG A 183 -22.07 -14.30 -15.72
CA ARG A 183 -22.60 -15.68 -15.76
C ARG A 183 -23.91 -15.84 -15.00
N ASP A 184 -23.92 -15.43 -13.73
CA ASP A 184 -25.06 -15.61 -12.83
C ASP A 184 -25.99 -14.38 -12.84
N ILE A 185 -25.43 -13.21 -13.14
CA ILE A 185 -26.14 -11.93 -13.35
C ILE A 185 -25.40 -11.12 -14.41
N SER A 186 -26.12 -10.40 -15.29
CA SER A 186 -25.49 -9.57 -16.33
C SER A 186 -25.23 -8.14 -15.84
N ILE A 187 -24.39 -7.39 -16.57
CA ILE A 187 -24.14 -5.98 -16.27
C ILE A 187 -25.41 -5.15 -16.46
N GLU A 188 -26.23 -5.44 -17.47
CA GLU A 188 -27.50 -4.76 -17.75
C GLU A 188 -28.51 -4.97 -16.63
N ALA A 189 -28.54 -6.17 -16.04
CA ALA A 189 -29.39 -6.44 -14.89
C ALA A 189 -28.97 -5.56 -13.70
N LEU A 190 -27.67 -5.43 -13.44
CA LEU A 190 -27.17 -4.53 -12.39
C LEU A 190 -27.49 -3.06 -12.67
N GLN A 191 -27.44 -2.62 -13.93
CA GLN A 191 -27.82 -1.26 -14.34
C GLN A 191 -29.33 -1.00 -14.18
N THR A 192 -30.14 -2.05 -14.23
CA THR A 192 -31.60 -1.96 -14.01
C THR A 192 -31.92 -1.93 -12.52
N ASP A 193 -31.20 -2.71 -11.72
CA ASP A 193 -31.44 -2.88 -10.28
C ASP A 193 -30.83 -1.77 -9.41
N HIS A 194 -29.80 -1.08 -9.91
CA HIS A 194 -29.07 -0.06 -9.16
C HIS A 194 -29.01 1.28 -9.89
N ASP A 195 -28.98 2.38 -9.12
CA ASP A 195 -28.84 3.73 -9.68
C ASP A 195 -27.44 3.99 -10.27
N ALA A 196 -26.43 3.25 -9.79
CA ALA A 196 -25.09 3.25 -10.36
C ALA A 196 -24.40 1.89 -10.16
N VAL A 197 -23.45 1.57 -11.04
CA VAL A 197 -22.66 0.34 -11.01
C VAL A 197 -21.16 0.66 -11.05
N LEU A 198 -20.38 0.00 -10.20
CA LEU A 198 -18.92 0.02 -10.24
C LEU A 198 -18.37 -1.35 -10.68
N VAL A 199 -17.58 -1.38 -11.74
CA VAL A 199 -16.81 -2.56 -12.16
C VAL A 199 -15.40 -2.50 -11.58
N ALA A 200 -15.17 -3.31 -10.53
CA ALA A 200 -13.89 -3.43 -9.82
C ALA A 200 -13.38 -4.90 -9.86
N ALA A 201 -13.50 -5.53 -11.03
CA ALA A 201 -13.27 -6.97 -11.21
C ALA A 201 -11.79 -7.41 -11.23
N GLY A 202 -10.85 -6.46 -11.13
CA GLY A 202 -9.41 -6.73 -11.12
C GLY A 202 -8.84 -7.30 -12.44
N ALA A 203 -7.57 -7.70 -12.39
CA ALA A 203 -6.86 -8.35 -13.48
C ALA A 203 -6.79 -9.87 -13.26
N MET A 204 -7.83 -10.60 -13.68
CA MET A 204 -7.99 -12.03 -13.35
C MET A 204 -7.47 -12.99 -14.43
N ARG A 205 -7.16 -12.53 -15.64
CA ARG A 205 -6.69 -13.40 -16.73
C ARG A 205 -5.17 -13.56 -16.66
N PRO A 206 -4.63 -14.79 -16.48
CA PRO A 206 -3.19 -15.00 -16.46
C PRO A 206 -2.58 -14.77 -17.85
N ASN A 207 -1.42 -14.12 -17.88
CA ASN A 207 -0.64 -13.97 -19.11
C ASN A 207 -0.10 -15.34 -19.56
N GLN A 208 -0.13 -15.58 -20.87
CA GLN A 208 0.28 -16.86 -21.44
C GLN A 208 1.78 -16.88 -21.76
N LEU A 209 2.38 -18.07 -21.68
CA LEU A 209 3.73 -18.30 -22.17
C LEU A 209 3.67 -18.88 -23.57
N ASP A 210 4.25 -18.17 -24.55
CA ASP A 210 4.30 -18.63 -25.93
C ASP A 210 5.61 -19.39 -26.21
N VAL A 211 5.65 -20.65 -25.79
CA VAL A 211 6.75 -21.57 -26.08
C VAL A 211 6.21 -22.97 -26.44
N PRO A 212 6.94 -23.76 -27.24
CA PRO A 212 6.53 -25.12 -27.55
C PRO A 212 6.33 -25.98 -26.31
N ALA A 213 5.31 -26.85 -26.38
CA ALA A 213 4.94 -27.83 -25.36
C ALA A 213 4.52 -27.25 -23.99
N VAL A 214 4.12 -25.97 -23.94
CA VAL A 214 3.60 -25.33 -22.72
C VAL A 214 2.33 -25.99 -22.16
N ASP A 215 1.55 -26.66 -23.00
CA ASP A 215 0.31 -27.34 -22.61
C ASP A 215 0.53 -28.74 -22.01
N LEU A 216 1.79 -29.17 -21.82
CA LEU A 216 2.09 -30.46 -21.21
C LEU A 216 1.56 -30.53 -19.76
N PRO A 217 0.95 -31.65 -19.34
CA PRO A 217 0.59 -31.89 -17.95
C PRO A 217 1.79 -31.69 -17.02
N GLY A 218 1.60 -30.92 -15.95
CA GLY A 218 2.68 -30.49 -15.05
C GLY A 218 3.07 -29.02 -15.22
N VAL A 219 2.63 -28.36 -16.29
CA VAL A 219 2.66 -26.89 -16.39
C VAL A 219 1.35 -26.33 -15.83
N VAL A 220 1.43 -25.39 -14.89
CA VAL A 220 0.25 -24.76 -14.27
C VAL A 220 0.41 -23.24 -14.18
N GLN A 221 -0.71 -22.54 -14.11
CA GLN A 221 -0.74 -21.10 -13.84
C GLN A 221 -0.58 -20.83 -12.33
N ALA A 222 0.26 -19.87 -11.97
CA ALA A 222 0.51 -19.51 -10.57
C ALA A 222 -0.76 -19.10 -9.83
N LEU A 223 -1.66 -18.36 -10.50
CA LEU A 223 -2.91 -17.91 -9.90
C LEU A 223 -3.78 -19.09 -9.45
N ALA A 224 -3.99 -20.08 -10.32
CA ALA A 224 -4.79 -21.27 -9.97
C ALA A 224 -4.15 -22.09 -8.84
N PHE A 225 -2.81 -22.21 -8.86
CA PHE A 225 -2.05 -22.90 -7.81
C PHE A 225 -2.18 -22.21 -6.45
N LEU A 226 -2.06 -20.88 -6.42
CA LEU A 226 -2.21 -20.08 -5.20
C LEU A 226 -3.66 -20.06 -4.72
N GLU A 227 -4.63 -19.90 -5.61
CA GLU A 227 -6.06 -19.89 -5.29
C GLU A 227 -6.46 -21.21 -4.59
N GLU A 228 -6.04 -22.36 -5.13
CA GLU A 228 -6.32 -23.65 -4.51
C GLU A 228 -5.70 -23.75 -3.11
N ALA A 229 -4.43 -23.33 -2.93
CA ALA A 229 -3.78 -23.35 -1.63
C ALA A 229 -4.46 -22.42 -0.60
N ASN A 230 -4.83 -21.22 -1.03
CA ASN A 230 -5.41 -20.20 -0.16
C ASN A 230 -6.84 -20.55 0.27
N LEU A 231 -7.62 -21.16 -0.61
CA LEU A 231 -8.98 -21.62 -0.31
C LEU A 231 -9.03 -22.95 0.47
N GLY A 232 -7.90 -23.36 1.06
CA GLY A 232 -7.78 -24.52 1.94
C GLY A 232 -7.56 -25.86 1.23
N GLY A 233 -7.36 -25.82 -0.09
CA GLY A 233 -6.93 -26.97 -0.87
C GLY A 233 -5.44 -27.28 -0.67
N ARG A 234 -5.00 -28.36 -1.30
CA ARG A 234 -3.60 -28.77 -1.32
C ARG A 234 -3.22 -29.03 -2.79
N PRO A 235 -2.78 -27.99 -3.52
CA PRO A 235 -2.52 -28.14 -4.95
C PRO A 235 -1.47 -29.22 -5.19
N ALA A 236 -1.65 -29.93 -6.31
CA ALA A 236 -0.67 -30.91 -6.76
C ALA A 236 0.69 -30.21 -6.94
N CYS A 237 1.73 -30.72 -6.28
CA CYS A 237 3.05 -30.13 -6.30
C CYS A 237 4.10 -31.19 -6.65
N GLY A 238 4.96 -30.89 -7.62
CA GLY A 238 6.09 -31.74 -7.99
C GLY A 238 7.19 -31.75 -6.92
N LYS A 239 8.18 -32.62 -7.06
CA LYS A 239 9.35 -32.62 -6.15
C LYS A 239 10.35 -31.55 -6.52
N ARG A 240 10.51 -31.27 -7.82
CA ARG A 240 11.34 -30.18 -8.35
C ARG A 240 10.45 -29.23 -9.15
N VAL A 241 10.37 -27.98 -8.72
CA VAL A 241 9.47 -26.97 -9.29
C VAL A 241 10.28 -25.84 -9.91
N ALA A 242 10.00 -25.55 -11.18
CA ALA A 242 10.50 -24.35 -11.85
C ALA A 242 9.40 -23.28 -11.87
N VAL A 243 9.63 -22.13 -11.24
CA VAL A 243 8.71 -21.00 -11.27
C VAL A 243 9.23 -19.96 -12.25
N ILE A 244 8.48 -19.68 -13.32
CA ILE A 244 8.89 -18.72 -14.35
C ILE A 244 8.25 -17.36 -14.05
N GLY A 245 9.06 -16.41 -13.61
CA GLY A 245 8.61 -15.08 -13.21
C GLY A 245 9.60 -14.37 -12.29
N GLY A 246 9.32 -13.11 -11.94
CA GLY A 246 10.17 -12.31 -11.05
C GLY A 246 9.45 -11.24 -10.25
N GLY A 247 8.12 -11.36 -10.12
CA GLY A 247 7.27 -10.49 -9.30
C GLY A 247 6.77 -11.21 -8.03
N TYR A 248 5.93 -10.55 -7.24
CA TYR A 248 5.40 -11.09 -5.98
C TYR A 248 4.70 -12.44 -6.17
N THR A 249 3.91 -12.61 -7.24
CA THR A 249 3.27 -13.90 -7.56
C THR A 249 4.27 -15.05 -7.72
N ALA A 250 5.48 -14.78 -8.24
CA ALA A 250 6.51 -15.80 -8.37
C ALA A 250 7.09 -16.18 -7.00
N MET A 251 7.32 -15.19 -6.12
CA MET A 251 7.77 -15.43 -4.74
C MET A 251 6.72 -16.23 -3.96
N ASP A 252 5.45 -15.81 -4.02
CA ASP A 252 4.34 -16.46 -3.34
C ASP A 252 4.15 -17.91 -3.79
N ALA A 253 4.16 -18.15 -5.11
CA ALA A 253 4.04 -19.50 -5.66
C ALA A 253 5.24 -20.37 -5.27
N ALA A 254 6.45 -19.81 -5.29
CA ALA A 254 7.66 -20.52 -4.92
C ALA A 254 7.68 -20.91 -3.43
N ARG A 255 7.40 -19.96 -2.54
CA ARG A 255 7.31 -20.17 -1.09
C ARG A 255 6.18 -21.14 -0.71
N THR A 256 5.09 -21.13 -1.47
CA THR A 256 3.98 -22.10 -1.32
C THR A 256 4.39 -23.50 -1.76
N ALA A 257 5.05 -23.65 -2.93
CA ALA A 257 5.57 -24.92 -3.40
C ALA A 257 6.62 -25.51 -2.44
N LEU A 258 7.48 -24.65 -1.87
CA LEU A 258 8.46 -25.04 -0.86
C LEU A 258 7.78 -25.64 0.39
N ARG A 259 6.73 -24.98 0.91
CA ARG A 259 5.91 -25.48 2.03
C ARG A 259 5.17 -26.79 1.72
N LEU A 260 4.96 -27.10 0.44
CA LEU A 260 4.41 -28.38 -0.01
C LEU A 260 5.46 -29.48 -0.15
N GLY A 261 6.74 -29.17 0.11
CA GLY A 261 7.85 -30.11 0.14
C GLY A 261 8.68 -30.16 -1.15
N ALA A 262 8.55 -29.16 -2.03
CA ALA A 262 9.31 -29.10 -3.27
C ALA A 262 10.68 -28.43 -3.11
N GLU A 263 11.65 -28.87 -3.92
CA GLU A 263 12.84 -28.10 -4.26
C GLU A 263 12.46 -27.08 -5.34
N VAL A 264 12.61 -25.78 -5.04
CA VAL A 264 12.08 -24.72 -5.89
C VAL A 264 13.19 -23.86 -6.46
N THR A 265 13.09 -23.57 -7.76
CA THR A 265 13.93 -22.57 -8.43
C THR A 265 13.02 -21.56 -9.13
N ILE A 266 13.22 -20.28 -8.87
CA ILE A 266 12.63 -19.16 -9.61
C ILE A 266 13.56 -18.81 -10.77
N LEU A 267 13.01 -18.66 -11.97
CA LEU A 267 13.73 -18.41 -13.20
C LEU A 267 13.27 -17.07 -13.75
N TYR A 268 14.17 -16.09 -13.70
CA TYR A 268 13.87 -14.70 -14.03
C TYR A 268 14.72 -14.20 -15.20
N ARG A 269 14.07 -13.53 -16.14
CA ARG A 269 14.70 -13.06 -17.38
C ARG A 269 15.64 -11.86 -17.20
N ARG A 270 15.51 -11.09 -16.12
CA ARG A 270 16.39 -9.95 -15.80
C ARG A 270 17.24 -10.24 -14.57
N THR A 271 17.90 -9.23 -14.01
CA THR A 271 18.71 -9.35 -12.80
C THR A 271 17.93 -8.92 -11.56
N ARG A 272 18.52 -9.06 -10.37
CA ARG A 272 17.94 -8.60 -9.10
C ARG A 272 17.58 -7.10 -9.15
N SER A 273 18.41 -6.24 -9.75
CA SER A 273 18.19 -4.79 -9.76
C SER A 273 16.97 -4.34 -10.59
N GLU A 274 16.46 -5.19 -11.49
CA GLU A 274 15.25 -4.89 -12.26
C GLU A 274 13.99 -5.57 -11.70
N SER A 275 14.12 -6.29 -10.57
CA SER A 275 12.98 -6.88 -9.87
C SER A 275 12.09 -5.78 -9.28
N GLU A 276 10.78 -5.97 -9.40
CA GLU A 276 9.77 -5.09 -8.77
C GLU A 276 9.40 -5.56 -7.35
N VAL A 277 10.04 -6.63 -6.87
CA VAL A 277 9.85 -7.18 -5.53
C VAL A 277 10.78 -6.46 -4.56
N HIS A 278 10.26 -6.08 -3.39
CA HIS A 278 11.07 -5.47 -2.35
C HIS A 278 12.17 -6.41 -1.86
N ASP A 279 13.33 -5.85 -1.51
CA ASP A 279 14.49 -6.63 -1.09
C ASP A 279 14.18 -7.55 0.10
N ASP A 280 13.37 -7.10 1.07
CA ASP A 280 12.95 -7.91 2.22
C ASP A 280 12.25 -9.21 1.80
N GLU A 281 11.33 -9.13 0.84
CA GLU A 281 10.58 -10.30 0.35
C GLU A 281 11.48 -11.25 -0.46
N LEU A 282 12.43 -10.70 -1.22
CA LEU A 282 13.45 -11.49 -1.92
C LEU A 282 14.37 -12.21 -0.92
N GLU A 283 14.80 -11.51 0.14
CA GLU A 283 15.65 -12.06 1.19
C GLU A 283 14.93 -13.14 1.99
N GLU A 284 13.67 -12.96 2.37
CA GLU A 284 12.85 -14.01 2.98
C GLU A 284 12.73 -15.24 2.08
N THR A 285 12.45 -15.04 0.79
CA THR A 285 12.32 -16.13 -0.18
C THR A 285 13.62 -16.95 -0.28
N LEU A 286 14.76 -16.27 -0.35
CA LEU A 286 16.08 -16.91 -0.36
C LEU A 286 16.41 -17.59 0.98
N HIS A 287 16.04 -16.97 2.10
CA HIS A 287 16.28 -17.48 3.44
C HIS A 287 15.53 -18.79 3.70
N GLU A 288 14.30 -18.93 3.19
CA GLU A 288 13.53 -20.17 3.26
C GLU A 288 14.13 -21.31 2.40
N GLY A 289 15.04 -21.00 1.47
CA GLY A 289 15.76 -21.99 0.66
C GLY A 289 15.32 -22.06 -0.81
N VAL A 290 14.53 -21.10 -1.29
CA VAL A 290 14.23 -20.98 -2.72
C VAL A 290 15.47 -20.49 -3.46
N ARG A 291 15.81 -21.12 -4.58
CA ARG A 291 16.89 -20.66 -5.47
C ARG A 291 16.34 -19.70 -6.52
N ILE A 292 17.14 -18.72 -6.95
CA ILE A 292 16.78 -17.82 -8.05
C ILE A 292 17.88 -17.86 -9.10
N GLU A 293 17.54 -18.24 -10.33
CA GLU A 293 18.41 -18.11 -11.51
C GLU A 293 17.97 -16.88 -12.29
N TYR A 294 18.89 -15.92 -12.41
CA TYR A 294 18.69 -14.67 -13.14
C TYR A 294 19.15 -14.79 -14.59
N LEU A 295 18.72 -13.84 -15.41
CA LEU A 295 19.09 -13.73 -16.82
C LEU A 295 18.80 -15.01 -17.63
N VAL A 296 17.63 -15.60 -17.43
CA VAL A 296 17.21 -16.79 -18.20
C VAL A 296 15.80 -16.63 -18.76
N SER A 297 15.62 -17.00 -20.02
CA SER A 297 14.32 -16.99 -20.72
C SER A 297 13.95 -18.41 -21.17
N PRO A 298 12.69 -18.86 -20.96
CA PRO A 298 12.26 -20.17 -21.44
C PRO A 298 12.23 -20.23 -22.96
N VAL A 299 12.65 -21.37 -23.52
CA VAL A 299 12.68 -21.66 -24.96
C VAL A 299 11.61 -22.69 -25.31
N ARG A 300 11.48 -23.77 -24.53
CA ARG A 300 10.41 -24.78 -24.64
C ARG A 300 10.30 -25.62 -23.38
N VAL A 301 9.14 -26.21 -23.15
CA VAL A 301 8.98 -27.27 -22.14
C VAL A 301 9.47 -28.60 -22.72
N VAL A 302 10.11 -29.42 -21.89
CA VAL A 302 10.67 -30.71 -22.26
C VAL A 302 9.76 -31.81 -21.72
N ASP A 303 9.39 -32.77 -22.56
CA ASP A 303 8.63 -33.97 -22.20
C ASP A 303 9.50 -34.94 -21.37
N ASP A 304 8.96 -35.50 -20.30
CA ASP A 304 9.60 -36.54 -19.47
C ASP A 304 9.68 -37.92 -20.15
N GLY A 305 9.12 -38.06 -21.35
CA GLY A 305 9.01 -39.30 -22.11
C GLY A 305 7.69 -40.05 -21.85
N HIS A 306 6.84 -39.53 -20.98
CA HIS A 306 5.52 -40.04 -20.63
C HIS A 306 4.39 -39.05 -20.94
N GLY A 307 4.70 -37.99 -21.69
CA GLY A 307 3.73 -36.96 -22.06
C GLY A 307 3.48 -35.94 -20.95
N ARG A 308 4.46 -35.69 -20.07
CA ARG A 308 4.38 -34.68 -18.99
C ARG A 308 5.61 -33.79 -18.99
N ALA A 309 5.53 -32.66 -18.28
CA ALA A 309 6.70 -31.79 -18.10
C ALA A 309 7.81 -32.51 -17.30
N GLY A 310 8.98 -32.70 -17.92
CA GLY A 310 10.21 -33.24 -17.30
C GLY A 310 11.34 -32.21 -17.18
N GLY A 311 11.14 -31.00 -17.68
CA GLY A 311 12.10 -29.91 -17.61
C GLY A 311 11.66 -28.73 -18.48
N VAL A 312 12.44 -27.66 -18.44
CA VAL A 312 12.28 -26.53 -19.37
C VAL A 312 13.67 -26.18 -19.91
N GLU A 313 13.76 -26.03 -21.23
CA GLU A 313 14.94 -25.51 -21.90
C GLU A 313 14.94 -23.98 -21.78
N PHE A 314 16.05 -23.42 -21.32
CA PHE A 314 16.28 -21.99 -21.17
C PHE A 314 17.45 -21.54 -22.02
N ILE A 315 17.45 -20.25 -22.35
CA ILE A 315 18.60 -19.54 -22.91
C ILE A 315 19.04 -18.45 -21.93
N ARG A 316 20.34 -18.22 -21.79
CA ARG A 316 20.85 -17.12 -20.98
C ARG A 316 20.64 -15.80 -21.70
N ASN A 317 20.48 -14.73 -20.93
CA ASN A 317 20.31 -13.37 -21.42
C ASN A 317 21.51 -12.50 -21.02
N ALA A 318 21.80 -11.51 -21.85
CA ALA A 318 22.47 -10.28 -21.43
C ALA A 318 21.41 -9.18 -21.29
N LEU A 319 21.71 -8.12 -20.52
CA LEU A 319 20.87 -6.93 -20.52
C LEU A 319 21.21 -6.08 -21.75
N GLY A 320 20.17 -5.69 -22.49
CA GLY A 320 20.25 -4.71 -23.58
C GLY A 320 19.62 -3.38 -23.19
N GLU A 321 19.23 -2.60 -24.21
CA GLU A 321 18.58 -1.30 -24.01
C GLU A 321 17.24 -1.41 -23.27
N PRO A 322 16.83 -0.37 -22.53
CA PRO A 322 15.52 -0.29 -21.91
C PRO A 322 14.35 -0.67 -22.84
N ASP A 323 13.36 -1.36 -22.28
CA ASP A 323 12.07 -1.60 -22.91
C ASP A 323 11.05 -0.48 -22.60
N SER A 324 9.79 -0.67 -22.99
CA SER A 324 8.71 0.31 -22.76
C SER A 324 8.41 0.57 -21.29
N SER A 325 8.84 -0.30 -20.37
CA SER A 325 8.76 -0.07 -18.92
C SER A 325 9.95 0.74 -18.38
N GLY A 326 10.92 1.10 -19.23
CA GLY A 326 12.16 1.76 -18.82
C GLY A 326 13.22 0.81 -18.24
N ARG A 327 12.91 -0.49 -18.13
CA ARG A 327 13.84 -1.50 -17.62
C ARG A 327 14.66 -2.13 -18.75
N PRO A 328 15.96 -2.41 -18.55
CA PRO A 328 16.78 -3.14 -19.52
C PRO A 328 16.11 -4.41 -20.02
N ARG A 329 16.04 -4.58 -21.34
CA ARG A 329 15.42 -5.78 -21.93
C ARG A 329 16.37 -6.97 -21.89
N PRO A 330 15.87 -8.20 -21.66
CA PRO A 330 16.68 -9.40 -21.85
C PRO A 330 16.98 -9.62 -23.33
N VAL A 331 18.24 -9.83 -23.67
CA VAL A 331 18.73 -10.19 -25.01
C VAL A 331 19.32 -11.60 -24.95
N PRO A 332 18.74 -12.59 -25.66
CA PRO A 332 19.24 -13.95 -25.64
C PRO A 332 20.69 -14.04 -26.12
N VAL A 333 21.49 -14.89 -25.45
CA VAL A 333 22.88 -15.19 -25.79
C VAL A 333 22.91 -16.52 -26.54
N PRO A 334 23.09 -16.54 -27.88
CA PRO A 334 23.04 -17.78 -28.65
C PRO A 334 24.10 -18.80 -28.20
N GLY A 335 23.76 -20.09 -28.18
CA GLY A 335 24.68 -21.15 -27.77
C GLY A 335 24.81 -21.32 -26.25
N SER A 336 23.99 -20.60 -25.46
CA SER A 336 23.94 -20.70 -24.01
C SER A 336 22.77 -21.53 -23.49
N GLU A 337 22.10 -22.27 -24.38
CA GLU A 337 20.93 -23.07 -24.07
C GLU A 337 21.25 -24.19 -23.08
N PHE A 338 20.36 -24.40 -22.11
CA PHE A 338 20.49 -25.46 -21.12
C PHE A 338 19.12 -25.93 -20.67
N VAL A 339 19.04 -27.16 -20.17
CA VAL A 339 17.79 -27.71 -19.63
C VAL A 339 17.84 -27.66 -18.12
N GLN A 340 16.81 -27.06 -17.50
CA GLN A 340 16.54 -27.16 -16.06
C GLN A 340 15.56 -28.33 -15.85
N PRO A 341 15.99 -29.46 -15.26
CA PRO A 341 15.09 -30.55 -14.95
C PRO A 341 14.10 -30.15 -13.85
N CYS A 342 12.83 -30.45 -14.05
CA CYS A 342 11.75 -30.20 -13.09
C CYS A 342 10.57 -31.14 -13.37
N ASP A 343 9.78 -31.43 -12.34
CA ASP A 343 8.60 -32.29 -12.46
C ASP A 343 7.31 -31.45 -12.55
N MET A 344 7.43 -30.13 -12.41
CA MET A 344 6.35 -29.16 -12.47
C MET A 344 6.90 -27.78 -12.85
N VAL A 345 6.12 -27.05 -13.66
CA VAL A 345 6.40 -25.66 -14.06
C VAL A 345 5.24 -24.79 -13.59
N ILE A 346 5.54 -23.71 -12.87
CA ILE A 346 4.55 -22.72 -12.44
C ILE A 346 4.79 -21.43 -13.22
N LEU A 347 3.78 -20.98 -13.97
CA LEU A 347 3.83 -19.77 -14.77
C LEU A 347 3.36 -18.55 -13.95
N ALA A 348 4.26 -17.63 -13.65
CA ALA A 348 4.00 -16.40 -12.90
C ALA A 348 4.33 -15.15 -13.76
N LEU A 349 3.63 -15.03 -14.90
CA LEU A 349 3.94 -14.06 -15.96
C LEU A 349 3.14 -12.75 -15.88
N GLY A 350 2.53 -12.48 -14.73
CA GLY A 350 1.59 -11.37 -14.55
C GLY A 350 0.18 -11.70 -15.05
N GLN A 351 -0.70 -10.72 -14.94
CA GLN A 351 -2.13 -10.87 -15.19
C GLN A 351 -2.65 -9.68 -16.00
N SER A 352 -3.81 -9.87 -16.61
CA SER A 352 -4.51 -8.86 -17.39
C SER A 352 -5.99 -8.82 -17.01
N PRO A 353 -6.67 -7.66 -17.16
CA PRO A 353 -8.13 -7.58 -17.10
C PRO A 353 -8.80 -8.50 -18.12
N ASP A 354 -9.96 -9.03 -17.76
CA ASP A 354 -10.76 -9.88 -18.63
C ASP A 354 -12.19 -9.37 -18.84
N PRO A 355 -12.35 -8.25 -19.57
CA PRO A 355 -13.68 -7.67 -19.76
C PRO A 355 -14.62 -8.59 -20.55
N GLN A 356 -14.09 -9.49 -21.38
CA GLN A 356 -14.88 -10.49 -22.12
C GLN A 356 -15.56 -11.51 -21.19
N ALA A 357 -14.98 -11.79 -20.02
CA ALA A 357 -15.59 -12.67 -19.04
C ALA A 357 -16.74 -12.02 -18.27
N LEU A 358 -16.84 -10.68 -18.28
CA LEU A 358 -17.96 -9.94 -17.72
C LEU A 358 -19.06 -9.77 -18.77
N ASP A 359 -18.70 -9.22 -19.93
CA ASP A 359 -19.61 -9.03 -21.03
C ASP A 359 -18.81 -8.88 -22.35
N PRO A 360 -18.93 -9.83 -23.29
CA PRO A 360 -18.23 -9.74 -24.57
C PRO A 360 -18.61 -8.54 -25.44
N GLU A 361 -19.87 -8.07 -25.38
CA GLU A 361 -20.37 -6.95 -26.19
C GLU A 361 -19.95 -5.61 -25.61
N LEU A 362 -19.84 -5.51 -24.28
CA LEU A 362 -19.41 -4.30 -23.59
C LEU A 362 -17.91 -4.26 -23.28
N ALA A 363 -17.15 -5.28 -23.70
CA ALA A 363 -15.77 -5.48 -23.24
C ALA A 363 -14.86 -4.25 -23.45
N ASP A 364 -14.95 -3.63 -24.64
CA ASP A 364 -14.20 -2.42 -24.97
C ASP A 364 -14.72 -1.19 -24.23
N ILE A 365 -16.01 -1.14 -23.91
CA ILE A 365 -16.64 0.00 -23.24
C ILE A 365 -16.30 0.01 -21.75
N LEU A 366 -16.37 -1.14 -21.08
CA LEU A 366 -16.18 -1.26 -19.63
C LEU A 366 -14.77 -0.87 -19.17
N ARG A 367 -13.76 -0.99 -20.04
CA ARG A 367 -12.38 -0.59 -19.73
C ARG A 367 -12.03 0.83 -20.13
N ASN A 368 -12.82 1.44 -21.00
CA ASN A 368 -12.58 2.80 -21.48
C ASN A 368 -13.36 3.79 -20.62
N VAL A 369 -12.68 4.28 -19.58
CA VAL A 369 -13.22 5.29 -18.66
C VAL A 369 -12.67 6.68 -18.93
N ASP A 370 -13.48 7.69 -18.67
CA ASP A 370 -12.98 9.05 -18.48
C ASP A 370 -12.07 9.09 -17.24
N ARG A 371 -10.83 9.57 -17.37
CA ARG A 371 -9.84 9.47 -16.29
C ARG A 371 -10.13 10.38 -15.09
N ALA A 372 -10.95 11.42 -15.26
CA ALA A 372 -11.28 12.35 -14.18
C ALA A 372 -12.47 11.86 -13.35
N THR A 373 -13.40 11.14 -13.98
CA THR A 373 -14.64 10.66 -13.37
C THR A 373 -14.69 9.16 -13.16
N LEU A 374 -13.79 8.39 -13.79
CA LEU A 374 -13.81 6.93 -13.84
C LEU A 374 -15.10 6.33 -14.42
N MET A 375 -15.95 7.15 -15.05
CA MET A 375 -17.18 6.72 -15.69
C MET A 375 -16.87 6.15 -17.08
N THR A 376 -17.51 5.04 -17.42
CA THR A 376 -17.48 4.47 -18.77
C THR A 376 -18.32 5.30 -19.73
N ALA A 377 -18.36 4.91 -21.01
CA ALA A 377 -19.31 5.52 -21.96
C ALA A 377 -20.79 5.20 -21.64
N ILE A 378 -21.07 4.28 -20.71
CA ILE A 378 -22.43 3.97 -20.25
C ILE A 378 -22.73 4.82 -19.01
N PRO A 379 -23.71 5.76 -19.08
CA PRO A 379 -24.06 6.60 -17.93
C PRO A 379 -24.39 5.77 -16.69
N GLY A 380 -23.85 6.18 -15.54
CA GLY A 380 -24.04 5.49 -14.26
C GLY A 380 -23.20 4.22 -14.08
N THR A 381 -22.40 3.83 -15.08
CA THR A 381 -21.46 2.71 -14.98
C THR A 381 -20.03 3.21 -14.92
N PHE A 382 -19.33 2.83 -13.86
CA PHE A 382 -17.95 3.20 -13.56
C PHE A 382 -17.05 1.97 -13.59
N ALA A 383 -15.76 2.16 -13.79
CA ALA A 383 -14.77 1.10 -13.63
C ALA A 383 -13.50 1.65 -12.97
N ALA A 384 -12.86 0.86 -12.12
CA ALA A 384 -11.70 1.30 -11.33
C ALA A 384 -10.77 0.15 -10.94
N GLY A 385 -9.61 0.52 -10.37
CA GLY A 385 -8.60 -0.42 -9.89
C GLY A 385 -7.92 -1.18 -11.02
N ASP A 386 -7.36 -2.33 -10.68
CA ASP A 386 -6.58 -3.17 -11.59
C ASP A 386 -7.34 -3.60 -12.86
N PHE A 387 -8.67 -3.53 -12.87
CA PHE A 387 -9.49 -3.78 -14.06
C PHE A 387 -9.25 -2.73 -15.16
N VAL A 388 -8.99 -1.47 -14.77
CA VAL A 388 -8.71 -0.37 -15.68
C VAL A 388 -7.22 -0.22 -15.91
N THR A 389 -6.45 -0.12 -14.82
CA THR A 389 -5.01 0.21 -14.83
C THR A 389 -4.10 -0.98 -15.15
N GLY A 390 -4.59 -2.20 -14.95
CA GLY A 390 -3.76 -3.41 -14.86
C GLY A 390 -3.23 -3.64 -13.44
N PRO A 391 -2.56 -4.77 -13.18
CA PRO A 391 -2.09 -5.12 -11.84
C PRO A 391 -1.27 -4.00 -11.19
N SER A 392 -1.65 -3.60 -9.98
CA SER A 392 -1.00 -2.56 -9.18
C SER A 392 -0.75 -3.01 -7.75
N THR A 393 -0.54 -2.09 -6.81
CA THR A 393 -0.42 -2.41 -5.38
C THR A 393 -1.77 -2.32 -4.66
N ILE A 394 -1.94 -3.06 -3.54
CA ILE A 394 -3.18 -3.03 -2.75
C ILE A 394 -3.54 -1.60 -2.32
N ILE A 395 -2.57 -0.77 -1.96
CA ILE A 395 -2.83 0.59 -1.49
C ILE A 395 -3.27 1.54 -2.61
N GLU A 396 -2.78 1.34 -3.83
CA GLU A 396 -3.27 2.04 -5.03
C GLU A 396 -4.69 1.59 -5.38
N ALA A 397 -4.95 0.28 -5.34
CA ALA A 397 -6.29 -0.28 -5.57
C ALA A 397 -7.34 0.30 -4.59
N ILE A 398 -6.97 0.52 -3.32
CA ILE A 398 -7.82 1.20 -2.33
C ILE A 398 -8.04 2.67 -2.74
N ALA A 399 -7.00 3.39 -3.13
CA ALA A 399 -7.10 4.79 -3.56
C ALA A 399 -8.01 4.95 -4.79
N ASP A 400 -7.93 4.02 -5.74
CA ASP A 400 -8.82 3.97 -6.90
C ASP A 400 -10.28 3.74 -6.49
N GLY A 401 -10.52 2.86 -5.51
CA GLY A 401 -11.86 2.63 -4.95
C GLY A 401 -12.46 3.87 -4.31
N ARG A 402 -11.66 4.62 -3.55
CA ARG A 402 -12.09 5.89 -2.94
C ARG A 402 -12.36 6.98 -3.99
N THR A 403 -11.52 7.05 -5.01
CA THR A 403 -11.72 7.96 -6.16
C THR A 403 -13.02 7.63 -6.89
N ALA A 404 -13.29 6.34 -7.12
CA ALA A 404 -14.53 5.87 -7.74
C ALA A 404 -15.76 6.21 -6.88
N ALA A 405 -15.71 5.96 -5.57
CA ALA A 405 -16.77 6.34 -4.64
C ALA A 405 -17.10 7.84 -4.71
N ALA A 406 -16.07 8.68 -4.73
CA ALA A 406 -16.22 10.13 -4.86
C ALA A 406 -16.89 10.54 -6.18
N ALA A 407 -16.49 9.92 -7.29
CA ALA A 407 -17.06 10.22 -8.59
C ALA A 407 -18.51 9.76 -8.71
N MET A 408 -18.82 8.54 -8.25
CA MET A 408 -20.18 7.99 -8.21
C MET A 408 -21.11 8.83 -7.33
N HIS A 409 -20.64 9.25 -6.16
CA HIS A 409 -21.42 10.12 -5.29
C HIS A 409 -21.73 11.46 -5.96
N ARG A 410 -20.76 12.10 -6.62
CA ARG A 410 -21.00 13.34 -7.39
C ARG A 410 -22.01 13.14 -8.53
N TYR A 411 -21.89 12.04 -9.26
CA TYR A 411 -22.82 11.70 -10.33
C TYR A 411 -24.26 11.52 -9.81
N LEU A 412 -24.45 10.77 -8.73
CA LEU A 412 -25.76 10.54 -8.14
C LEU A 412 -26.34 11.82 -7.52
N ALA A 413 -25.49 12.67 -6.96
CA ALA A 413 -25.86 13.98 -6.42
C ALA A 413 -26.43 14.93 -7.48
N GLU A 414 -25.98 14.84 -8.74
CA GLU A 414 -26.56 15.62 -9.85
C GLU A 414 -27.94 15.09 -10.27
N LEU A 415 -28.20 13.80 -10.05
CA LEU A 415 -29.46 13.15 -10.43
C LEU A 415 -30.52 13.22 -9.31
N ARG A 416 -30.10 13.22 -8.05
CA ARG A 416 -30.98 13.11 -6.87
C ARG A 416 -30.46 13.93 -5.68
N SER A 417 -31.41 14.48 -4.91
CA SER A 417 -31.18 15.22 -3.67
C SER A 417 -31.92 14.51 -2.52
N PRO A 418 -31.39 14.43 -1.28
CA PRO A 418 -30.29 15.19 -0.69
C PRO A 418 -28.88 14.60 -0.89
N ILE A 419 -27.89 15.49 -0.88
CA ILE A 419 -26.46 15.18 -0.93
C ILE A 419 -25.91 15.27 0.49
N HIS A 420 -25.26 14.21 0.97
CA HIS A 420 -24.52 14.25 2.23
C HIS A 420 -23.07 14.62 1.96
N PRO A 421 -22.49 15.60 2.67
CA PRO A 421 -21.07 15.88 2.54
C PRO A 421 -20.27 14.66 2.99
N TRP A 422 -19.03 14.55 2.52
CA TRP A 422 -18.08 13.61 3.10
C TRP A 422 -18.07 13.78 4.62
N PRO A 423 -18.23 12.69 5.40
CA PRO A 423 -18.14 12.81 6.83
C PRO A 423 -16.78 13.42 7.18
N GLU A 424 -16.81 14.49 7.96
CA GLU A 424 -15.58 15.05 8.50
C GLU A 424 -14.90 13.95 9.32
N VAL A 425 -13.74 13.49 8.86
CA VAL A 425 -12.87 12.69 9.70
C VAL A 425 -12.50 13.61 10.86
N PRO A 426 -12.79 13.24 12.13
CA PRO A 426 -12.38 14.07 13.26
C PRO A 426 -10.90 14.40 13.09
N GLU A 427 -10.56 15.68 13.12
CA GLU A 427 -9.18 16.12 12.94
C GLU A 427 -8.37 15.60 14.13
N VAL A 428 -7.69 14.46 13.96
CA VAL A 428 -6.85 13.89 15.02
C VAL A 428 -5.45 14.51 14.90
N TRP A 429 -5.26 15.80 15.24
CA TRP A 429 -3.90 16.38 15.38
C TRP A 429 -3.81 17.58 16.34
N PRO A 430 -2.79 17.67 17.23
CA PRO A 430 -2.14 16.61 17.98
C PRO A 430 -2.57 16.63 19.46
N LEU A 431 -2.65 15.44 20.07
CA LEU A 431 -2.35 15.29 21.48
C LEU A 431 -0.83 15.46 21.63
N ALA A 432 -0.41 16.35 22.53
CA ALA A 432 0.97 16.82 22.75
C ALA A 432 2.04 15.75 22.42
N PRO A 433 3.08 16.05 21.61
CA PRO A 433 4.25 15.19 21.49
C PRO A 433 4.69 14.69 22.85
N VAL A 434 4.83 13.37 22.96
CA VAL A 434 5.52 12.76 24.11
C VAL A 434 6.92 13.37 24.10
N ALA A 435 7.44 13.76 25.26
CA ALA A 435 8.82 14.19 25.39
C ALA A 435 9.70 13.22 24.58
N VAL A 436 10.28 13.73 23.48
CA VAL A 436 11.07 12.92 22.56
C VAL A 436 12.25 12.41 23.37
N PRO A 437 12.32 11.10 23.71
CA PRO A 437 13.53 10.61 24.33
C PRO A 437 14.66 10.89 23.32
N PRO A 438 15.83 11.37 23.77
CA PRO A 438 16.97 11.60 22.89
C PRO A 438 17.16 10.35 22.01
N PRO A 439 17.42 10.48 20.69
CA PRO A 439 17.36 9.39 19.72
C PRO A 439 17.98 8.11 20.29
N GLY A 440 17.10 7.19 20.72
CA GLY A 440 17.50 5.96 21.36
C GLY A 440 18.02 5.00 20.30
N THR A 441 19.25 4.53 20.46
CA THR A 441 19.94 3.54 19.62
C THR A 441 19.41 2.11 19.81
N ALA A 442 18.26 1.93 20.49
CA ALA A 442 17.66 0.62 20.74
C ALA A 442 16.96 0.14 19.47
N MET A 443 17.76 -0.39 18.54
CA MET A 443 17.27 -1.10 17.37
C MET A 443 16.85 -2.50 17.82
N HIS A 444 15.55 -2.79 17.80
CA HIS A 444 15.12 -4.18 17.74
C HIS A 444 15.47 -4.72 16.35
N ARG A 445 16.15 -5.86 16.30
CA ARG A 445 16.44 -6.53 15.03
C ARG A 445 15.11 -6.86 14.36
N GLU A 446 14.96 -6.45 13.10
CA GLU A 446 13.74 -6.66 12.33
C GLU A 446 13.59 -8.08 11.80
N THR A 447 14.59 -8.94 12.04
CA THR A 447 14.49 -10.35 11.72
C THR A 447 13.29 -10.89 12.49
N ALA A 448 12.16 -11.05 11.80
CA ALA A 448 11.21 -12.08 12.14
C ALA A 448 12.07 -13.31 12.42
N ASP A 449 11.95 -13.87 13.61
CA ASP A 449 12.51 -15.20 13.84
C ASP A 449 11.71 -16.10 12.91
N ALA A 450 12.21 -16.29 11.68
CA ALA A 450 11.57 -17.09 10.68
C ALA A 450 11.34 -18.45 11.33
N ARG A 451 10.08 -18.83 11.47
CA ARG A 451 9.73 -20.07 12.17
C ARG A 451 10.45 -21.21 11.46
N ASP A 452 11.17 -22.03 12.22
CA ASP A 452 11.88 -23.20 11.70
C ASP A 452 10.91 -24.18 10.99
N GLU A 453 9.62 -24.17 11.35
CA GLU A 453 8.58 -24.94 10.69
C GLU A 453 7.83 -24.13 9.62
N LEU A 454 8.07 -24.50 8.35
CA LEU A 454 7.34 -23.97 7.20
C LEU A 454 5.87 -24.43 7.21
N SER A 455 4.96 -23.50 7.46
CA SER A 455 3.51 -23.72 7.45
C SER A 455 2.83 -22.99 6.30
N LEU A 456 1.83 -23.63 5.69
CA LEU A 456 0.95 -22.99 4.70
C LEU A 456 0.00 -21.95 5.30
N VAL A 457 -0.25 -22.04 6.61
CA VAL A 457 -1.33 -21.26 7.26
C VAL A 457 -0.84 -20.34 8.36
N ALA A 458 0.28 -20.65 9.01
CA ALA A 458 0.80 -19.81 10.08
C ALA A 458 1.58 -18.63 9.46
N GLU A 459 1.32 -17.42 9.98
CA GLU A 459 2.06 -16.23 9.55
C GLU A 459 3.56 -16.39 9.82
N VAL A 460 4.38 -15.95 8.86
CA VAL A 460 5.86 -16.01 8.94
C VAL A 460 6.42 -14.99 9.93
N GLU A 461 5.77 -13.84 10.03
CA GLU A 461 6.13 -12.78 10.96
C GLU A 461 5.36 -12.93 12.27
N ASP A 462 6.04 -12.91 13.41
CA ASP A 462 5.37 -12.89 14.71
C ASP A 462 4.62 -11.57 14.97
N PRO A 463 3.49 -11.63 15.72
CA PRO A 463 2.74 -10.46 16.11
C PRO A 463 3.63 -9.45 16.84
N PRO A 464 3.63 -8.16 16.46
CA PRO A 464 4.53 -7.22 17.10
C PRO A 464 4.17 -6.99 18.57
N GLU A 465 5.16 -6.88 19.45
CA GLU A 465 4.97 -6.64 20.88
C GLU A 465 4.76 -5.15 21.20
N VAL A 466 4.12 -4.87 22.35
CA VAL A 466 3.89 -3.49 22.82
C VAL A 466 5.20 -2.73 23.05
N ALA A 467 6.21 -3.38 23.64
CA ALA A 467 7.50 -2.75 23.90
C ALA A 467 8.19 -2.35 22.58
N TRP A 468 8.18 -3.25 21.60
CA TRP A 468 8.67 -3.00 20.25
C TRP A 468 7.93 -1.83 19.59
N ALA A 469 6.60 -1.87 19.56
CA ALA A 469 5.79 -0.86 18.86
C ALA A 469 5.98 0.55 19.46
N VAL A 470 6.04 0.66 20.79
CA VAL A 470 6.31 1.92 21.46
C VAL A 470 7.73 2.40 21.17
N SER A 471 8.74 1.53 21.27
CA SER A 471 10.15 1.88 21.04
C SER A 471 10.38 2.37 19.61
N ASP A 472 9.88 1.65 18.60
CA ASP A 472 10.03 2.06 17.21
C ASP A 472 9.20 3.31 16.88
N SER A 473 8.04 3.51 17.51
CA SER A 473 7.27 4.74 17.33
C SER A 473 7.98 5.99 17.88
N LEU A 474 8.74 5.86 18.96
CA LEU A 474 9.54 6.94 19.55
C LEU A 474 10.72 7.39 18.66
N ARG A 475 11.03 6.65 17.59
CA ARG A 475 12.04 7.02 16.58
C ARG A 475 11.52 8.03 15.54
N CYS A 476 10.22 8.34 15.56
CA CYS A 476 9.65 9.28 14.59
C CYS A 476 10.33 10.66 14.69
N LEU A 477 10.71 11.22 13.53
CA LEU A 477 11.27 12.57 13.45
C LEU A 477 10.19 13.65 13.40
N TYR A 478 8.91 13.29 13.31
CA TYR A 478 7.79 14.23 13.22
C TYR A 478 7.89 15.21 12.04
N CYS A 479 8.29 14.74 10.84
CA CYS A 479 8.62 15.58 9.68
C CYS A 479 7.53 16.59 9.25
N GLY A 480 6.27 16.36 9.59
CA GLY A 480 5.18 17.32 9.32
C GLY A 480 5.02 18.43 10.36
N LEU A 481 5.85 18.48 11.41
CA LEU A 481 5.93 19.60 12.35
C LEU A 481 7.05 20.54 11.90
N VAL A 482 6.71 21.76 11.48
CA VAL A 482 7.69 22.73 11.00
C VAL A 482 8.07 23.67 12.14
N PRO A 483 9.32 23.62 12.65
CA PRO A 483 9.82 24.65 13.55
C PRO A 483 10.13 25.92 12.77
N TYR A 484 9.78 27.08 13.31
CA TYR A 484 10.07 28.38 12.73
C TYR A 484 10.44 29.41 13.81
N VAL A 485 11.07 30.50 13.38
CA VAL A 485 11.51 31.58 14.27
C VAL A 485 10.53 32.75 14.15
N VAL A 486 9.96 33.17 15.28
CA VAL A 486 9.21 34.42 15.38
C VAL A 486 10.22 35.56 15.50
N PHE A 487 10.45 36.28 14.39
CA PHE A 487 11.49 37.30 14.30
C PHE A 487 11.35 38.40 15.37
N ASP A 488 10.13 38.82 15.70
CA ASP A 488 9.86 39.84 16.74
C ASP A 488 10.36 39.44 18.13
N HIS A 489 10.53 38.14 18.38
CA HIS A 489 10.99 37.61 19.67
C HIS A 489 12.49 37.25 19.65
N CYS A 490 13.11 37.21 18.48
CA CYS A 490 14.49 36.77 18.31
C CYS A 490 15.48 37.87 18.72
N THR A 491 16.38 37.56 19.66
CA THR A 491 17.45 38.48 20.10
C THR A 491 18.80 38.21 19.44
N ALA A 492 18.83 37.38 18.40
CA ALA A 492 20.03 36.98 17.68
C ALA A 492 21.13 36.31 18.54
N CYS A 493 20.80 35.72 19.69
CA CYS A 493 21.77 35.27 20.72
C CYS A 493 22.63 34.02 20.40
N GLN A 494 22.42 33.33 19.27
CA GLN A 494 23.16 32.13 18.82
C GLN A 494 22.94 30.82 19.59
N GLU A 495 22.25 30.82 20.74
CA GLU A 495 22.01 29.60 21.53
C GLU A 495 21.40 28.45 20.70
N CYS A 496 20.42 28.76 19.84
CA CYS A 496 19.77 27.76 19.00
C CYS A 496 20.72 27.06 18.03
N THR A 497 21.69 27.79 17.47
CA THR A 497 22.70 27.24 16.56
C THR A 497 23.69 26.35 17.29
N LEU A 498 24.09 26.72 18.52
CA LEU A 498 25.06 25.96 19.32
C LEU A 498 24.52 24.61 19.78
N VAL A 499 23.21 24.51 20.03
CA VAL A 499 22.58 23.27 20.50
C VAL A 499 22.02 22.39 19.36
N CYS A 500 22.06 22.87 18.11
CA CYS A 500 21.52 22.15 16.96
C CYS A 500 22.49 21.03 16.52
N PRO A 501 22.10 19.75 16.64
CA PRO A 501 23.02 18.63 16.37
C PRO A 501 23.26 18.36 14.87
N VAL A 502 22.44 18.94 14.00
CA VAL A 502 22.48 18.73 12.53
C VAL A 502 22.74 20.04 11.77
N GLU A 503 23.11 21.11 12.49
CA GLU A 503 23.52 22.40 11.93
C GLU A 503 22.51 23.06 10.96
N CYS A 504 21.23 22.67 11.01
CA CYS A 504 20.16 23.15 10.13
C CYS A 504 19.62 24.56 10.44
N ILE A 505 20.32 25.37 11.24
CA ILE A 505 19.87 26.71 11.65
C ILE A 505 20.87 27.75 11.14
N ALA A 506 20.44 28.55 10.16
CA ALA A 506 21.28 29.53 9.49
C ALA A 506 21.02 30.94 10.02
N ARG A 507 22.08 31.77 10.01
CA ARG A 507 21.97 33.22 10.22
C ARG A 507 21.63 33.88 8.89
N VAL A 508 20.57 34.68 8.89
CA VAL A 508 20.07 35.37 7.70
C VAL A 508 19.74 36.83 8.03
N ALA A 509 19.66 37.68 7.01
CA ALA A 509 19.20 39.06 7.14
C ALA A 509 17.68 39.14 6.91
N LEU A 510 16.98 39.92 7.73
CA LEU A 510 15.55 40.17 7.63
C LEU A 510 15.27 41.37 6.72
N ASN A 511 14.41 41.19 5.73
CA ASN A 511 13.90 42.26 4.87
C ASN A 511 12.70 42.98 5.51
N PRO A 512 12.39 44.23 5.10
CA PRO A 512 11.23 44.98 5.62
C PRO A 512 9.87 44.32 5.37
N ASP A 513 9.78 43.40 4.41
CA ASP A 513 8.58 42.63 4.08
C ASP A 513 8.48 41.30 4.84
N ASN A 514 9.33 41.09 5.86
CA ASN A 514 9.47 39.87 6.65
C ASN A 514 9.96 38.63 5.88
N THR A 515 10.59 38.81 4.73
CA THR A 515 11.34 37.74 4.04
C THR A 515 12.80 37.70 4.50
N THR A 516 13.50 36.59 4.25
CA THR A 516 14.92 36.40 4.61
C THR A 516 15.82 36.45 3.37
N ARG A 517 17.07 36.85 3.56
CA ARG A 517 18.13 36.84 2.53
C ARG A 517 19.51 36.60 3.13
N PRO A 518 20.54 36.29 2.32
CA PRO A 518 21.93 36.29 2.78
C PRO A 518 22.34 37.64 3.40
N ILE A 519 23.23 37.58 4.40
CA ILE A 519 23.77 38.77 5.05
C ILE A 519 24.79 39.42 4.11
N GLU A 520 24.59 40.69 3.80
CA GLU A 520 25.42 41.46 2.85
C GLU A 520 26.08 42.68 3.52
N SER A 521 25.52 43.16 4.62
CA SER A 521 25.97 44.36 5.33
C SER A 521 26.05 44.16 6.84
N PRO A 522 27.03 44.79 7.53
CA PRO A 522 27.08 44.83 9.00
C PRO A 522 25.84 45.48 9.65
N ASN A 523 25.08 46.28 8.90
CA ASN A 523 23.87 46.95 9.37
C ASN A 523 22.59 46.11 9.15
N ASP A 524 22.71 44.92 8.59
CA ASP A 524 21.57 44.03 8.37
C ASP A 524 20.99 43.57 9.72
N ILE A 525 19.66 43.52 9.80
CA ILE A 525 18.96 42.94 10.95
C ILE A 525 19.10 41.43 10.85
N VAL A 526 19.89 40.84 11.76
CA VAL A 526 20.18 39.40 11.74
C VAL A 526 19.11 38.63 12.51
N VAL A 527 18.55 37.63 11.85
CA VAL A 527 17.65 36.63 12.45
C VAL A 527 18.14 35.21 12.14
N TYR A 528 17.41 34.21 12.60
CA TYR A 528 17.69 32.80 12.29
C TYR A 528 16.57 32.20 11.45
N GLU A 529 16.96 31.33 10.53
CA GLU A 529 16.06 30.51 9.72
C GLU A 529 16.41 29.04 9.95
N ILE A 530 15.39 28.17 10.00
CA ILE A 530 15.56 26.73 10.24
C ILE A 530 15.22 26.01 8.93
N ALA A 531 16.19 25.28 8.39
CA ALA A 531 15.95 24.34 7.28
C ALA A 531 15.07 23.19 7.80
N GLY A 532 13.78 23.24 7.47
CA GLY A 532 12.77 22.33 8.02
C GLY A 532 12.90 20.89 7.51
N ASP A 533 13.44 20.70 6.32
CA ASP A 533 13.79 19.42 5.72
C ASP A 533 14.98 18.74 6.42
N GLU A 534 15.99 19.51 6.81
CA GLU A 534 17.17 19.02 7.54
C GLU A 534 16.95 18.85 9.06
N CYS A 535 15.94 19.54 9.62
CA CYS A 535 15.71 19.56 11.06
C CYS A 535 15.19 18.22 11.60
N ILE A 536 15.92 17.58 12.52
CA ILE A 536 15.45 16.33 13.19
C ILE A 536 14.41 16.55 14.31
N ARG A 537 13.95 17.80 14.50
CA ARG A 537 12.93 18.20 15.49
C ARG A 537 13.20 17.72 16.92
N CYS A 538 14.48 17.68 17.31
CA CYS A 538 14.92 17.24 18.63
C CYS A 538 14.55 18.19 19.80
N GLY A 539 13.98 19.36 19.52
CA GLY A 539 13.54 20.33 20.53
C GLY A 539 14.65 21.07 21.30
N ARG A 540 15.94 20.76 21.07
CA ARG A 540 17.05 21.40 21.80
C ARG A 540 17.07 22.92 21.64
N CYS A 541 16.88 23.41 20.41
CA CYS A 541 16.85 24.83 20.11
C CYS A 541 15.68 25.55 20.79
N PHE A 542 14.53 24.88 20.94
CA PHE A 542 13.40 25.39 21.71
C PHE A 542 13.78 25.55 23.19
N GLY A 543 14.32 24.50 23.80
CA GLY A 543 14.72 24.52 25.21
C GLY A 543 15.84 25.52 25.53
N ALA A 544 16.72 25.80 24.57
CA ALA A 544 17.80 26.79 24.71
C ALA A 544 17.37 28.23 24.42
N CYS A 545 16.18 28.46 23.83
CA CYS A 545 15.77 29.80 23.40
C CYS A 545 15.31 30.66 24.61
N PRO A 546 16.05 31.72 24.98
CA PRO A 546 15.75 32.49 26.19
C PRO A 546 14.47 33.34 26.08
N THR A 547 14.01 33.60 24.86
CA THR A 547 12.84 34.46 24.58
C THR A 547 11.62 33.68 24.07
N GLY A 548 11.74 32.37 23.88
CA GLY A 548 10.69 31.57 23.26
C GLY A 548 10.41 31.99 21.80
N ALA A 549 11.42 32.49 21.08
CA ALA A 549 11.31 32.87 19.67
C ALA A 549 11.16 31.68 18.73
N ILE A 550 11.62 30.49 19.15
CA ILE A 550 11.47 29.27 18.36
C ILE A 550 10.12 28.65 18.69
N VAL A 551 9.28 28.50 17.67
CA VAL A 551 7.93 27.95 17.79
C VAL A 551 7.83 26.74 16.87
N VAL A 552 7.07 25.74 17.32
CA VAL A 552 6.62 24.62 16.49
C VAL A 552 5.11 24.74 16.40
N ASP A 553 4.57 24.65 15.19
CA ASP A 553 3.12 24.73 14.98
C ASP A 553 2.36 23.66 15.79
N GLY A 554 1.25 24.06 16.41
CA GLY A 554 0.37 23.19 17.21
C GLY A 554 0.89 22.80 18.59
N PHE A 555 1.83 23.56 19.16
CA PHE A 555 2.61 23.11 20.32
C PHE A 555 2.70 24.14 21.48
N SER A 556 2.73 23.64 22.73
CA SER A 556 3.24 24.36 23.92
C SER A 556 4.04 23.39 24.79
N TRP A 557 5.33 23.66 25.08
CA TRP A 557 6.16 22.78 25.93
C TRP A 557 5.79 23.16 27.36
N GLN A 558 5.12 22.24 28.07
CA GLN A 558 4.98 22.33 29.52
C GLN A 558 6.11 21.55 30.18
#